data_AF-A0A455C198-F1
#
_entry.id   AF-A0A455C198-F1
#
_cell.length_a   1.000
_cell.length_b   1.000
_cell.length_c   1.000
_cell.angle_alpha   90.00
_cell.angle_beta   90.00
_cell.angle_gamma   90.00
#
_symmetry.space_group_name_H-M   'P 1'
#
loop_
_entity.id
_entity.type
_entity.pdbx_description
1 polymer ?
#
loop_
_entity_poly.entity_id
_entity_poly.type
_entity_poly.pdbx_seq_one_letter_code
_entity_poly.pdbx_strand_id
1 'polypeptide(L)'
;MELERQLMMQNEMRERQMAMQIAWSREFLKYFGTFFGIAAVSLTAGAIKKKKPAFLFPIVPLGFVLTYQYDMGYGTLIQRMKGEAENILETEKSKLQLPKGMITFENLEKARREQSKFFIDK
;
A
#
# COMPACT_ATOMS: atom_id res chain seq x y z
N MET A 1 21.10 -12.07 -26.02
CA MET A 1 19.87 -12.20 -26.83
C MET A 1 18.65 -12.60 -25.98
N GLU A 2 18.51 -13.82 -25.47
CA GLU A 2 17.29 -14.20 -24.70
C GLU A 2 17.23 -13.56 -23.30
N LEU A 3 18.36 -13.52 -22.59
CA LEU A 3 18.47 -12.87 -21.27
C LEU A 3 18.19 -11.35 -21.33
N GLU A 4 18.70 -10.67 -22.35
CA GLU A 4 18.47 -9.23 -22.54
C GLU A 4 17.00 -8.92 -22.81
N ARG A 5 16.32 -9.77 -23.58
CA ARG A 5 14.87 -9.67 -23.80
C ARG A 5 14.08 -9.89 -22.51
N GLN A 6 14.46 -10.87 -21.70
CA GLN A 6 13.82 -11.12 -20.41
C GLN A 6 14.00 -9.94 -19.44
N LEU A 7 15.20 -9.36 -19.37
CA LEU A 7 15.47 -8.18 -18.55
C LEU A 7 14.67 -6.95 -19.03
N MET A 8 14.65 -6.72 -20.35
CA MET A 8 13.88 -5.63 -20.95
C MET A 8 12.39 -5.77 -20.65
N MET A 9 11.82 -6.98 -20.81
CA MET A 9 10.43 -7.27 -20.49
C MET A 9 10.12 -7.03 -19.00
N GLN A 10 11.00 -7.44 -18.08
CA GLN A 10 10.79 -7.20 -16.64
C GLN A 10 10.80 -5.71 -16.28
N ASN A 11 11.71 -4.93 -16.87
CA ASN A 11 11.78 -3.49 -16.64
C ASN A 11 10.52 -2.80 -17.19
N GLU A 12 10.12 -3.14 -18.41
CA GLU A 12 8.93 -2.59 -19.03
C GLU A 12 7.65 -2.93 -18.23
N MET A 13 7.53 -4.16 -17.72
CA MET A 13 6.41 -4.54 -16.85
C MET A 13 6.40 -3.76 -15.54
N ARG A 14 7.56 -3.51 -14.92
CA ARG A 14 7.67 -2.66 -13.73
C ARG A 14 7.25 -1.22 -14.02
N GLU A 15 7.74 -0.64 -15.11
CA GLU A 15 7.37 0.70 -15.55
C GLU A 15 5.87 0.82 -15.82
N ARG A 16 5.27 -0.17 -16.49
CA ARG A 16 3.82 -0.24 -16.71
C ARG A 16 3.02 -0.33 -15.42
N GLN A 17 3.43 -1.18 -14.48
CA GLN A 17 2.75 -1.31 -13.18
C GLN A 17 2.77 0.02 -12.41
N MET A 18 3.90 0.72 -12.43
CA MET A 18 4.01 2.04 -11.83
C MET A 18 3.16 3.10 -12.53
N ALA A 19 3.20 3.15 -13.86
CA ALA A 19 2.39 4.06 -14.64
C ALA A 19 0.90 3.84 -14.35
N MET A 20 0.47 2.57 -14.25
CA MET A 20 -0.89 2.21 -13.87
C MET A 20 -1.24 2.66 -12.44
N GLN A 21 -0.33 2.52 -11.46
CA GLN A 21 -0.58 2.99 -10.10
C GLN A 21 -0.79 4.51 -10.04
N ILE A 22 0.04 5.27 -10.74
CA ILE A 22 -0.08 6.73 -10.83
C ILE A 22 -1.38 7.11 -11.55
N ALA A 23 -1.66 6.47 -12.70
CA ALA A 23 -2.87 6.71 -13.46
C ALA A 23 -4.13 6.40 -12.65
N TRP A 24 -4.14 5.29 -11.91
CA TRP A 24 -5.23 4.92 -11.01
C TRP A 24 -5.47 5.98 -9.94
N SER A 25 -4.40 6.49 -9.31
CA SER A 25 -4.51 7.54 -8.30
C SER A 25 -5.08 8.84 -8.89
N ARG A 26 -4.64 9.23 -10.10
CA ARG A 26 -5.17 10.38 -10.84
C ARG A 26 -6.64 10.22 -11.16
N GLU A 27 -7.07 9.02 -11.56
CA GLU A 27 -8.47 8.75 -11.86
C GLU A 27 -9.32 8.77 -10.59
N PHE A 28 -8.83 8.15 -9.51
CA PHE A 28 -9.48 8.18 -8.20
C PHE A 28 -9.73 9.61 -7.73
N LEU A 29 -8.75 10.51 -7.88
CA LEU A 29 -8.89 11.93 -7.51
C LEU A 29 -10.04 12.65 -8.22
N LYS A 30 -10.35 12.31 -9.48
CA LYS A 30 -11.44 12.97 -10.22
C LYS A 30 -12.79 12.69 -9.56
N TYR A 31 -13.06 11.41 -9.28
CA TYR A 31 -14.31 10.97 -8.67
C TYR A 31 -14.37 11.31 -7.19
N PHE A 32 -13.31 10.99 -6.44
CA PHE A 32 -13.23 11.24 -5.01
C PHE A 32 -13.18 12.73 -4.69
N GLY A 33 -12.47 13.53 -5.49
CA GLY A 33 -12.42 15.00 -5.32
C GLY A 33 -13.79 15.64 -5.51
N THR A 34 -14.56 15.19 -6.51
CA THR A 34 -15.95 15.64 -6.72
C THR A 34 -16.84 15.25 -5.54
N PHE A 35 -16.77 13.98 -5.11
CA PHE A 35 -17.49 13.50 -3.93
C PHE A 35 -17.13 14.30 -2.67
N PHE A 36 -15.83 14.50 -2.42
CA PHE A 36 -15.32 15.27 -1.29
C PHE A 36 -15.84 16.71 -1.32
N GLY A 37 -15.82 17.37 -2.48
CA GLY A 37 -16.35 18.72 -2.65
C GLY A 37 -17.83 18.81 -2.24
N ILE A 38 -18.67 17.91 -2.75
CA ILE A 38 -20.10 17.86 -2.40
C ILE A 38 -20.30 17.58 -0.91
N ALA A 39 -19.56 16.61 -0.36
CA ALA A 39 -19.63 16.24 1.05
C ALA A 39 -19.20 17.39 1.97
N ALA A 40 -18.08 18.04 1.67
CA ALA A 40 -17.55 19.15 2.44
C ALA A 40 -18.52 20.33 2.47
N VAL A 41 -19.11 20.70 1.32
CA VAL A 41 -20.14 21.75 1.25
C VAL A 41 -21.38 21.37 2.06
N SER A 42 -21.88 20.14 1.89
CA SER A 42 -23.09 19.66 2.57
C SER A 42 -22.91 19.60 4.10
N LEU A 43 -21.77 19.08 4.56
CA LEU A 43 -21.42 18.99 5.98
C LEU A 43 -21.21 20.37 6.60
N THR A 44 -20.56 21.29 5.88
CA THR A 44 -20.35 22.67 6.34
C THR A 44 -21.68 23.42 6.47
N ALA A 45 -22.56 23.32 5.46
CA ALA A 45 -23.90 23.90 5.52
C ALA A 45 -24.71 23.30 6.69
N GLY A 46 -24.62 21.98 6.90
CA GLY A 46 -25.23 21.29 8.04
C GLY A 46 -24.71 21.76 9.40
N ALA A 47 -23.40 21.97 9.52
CA ALA A 47 -22.75 22.46 10.74
C ALA A 47 -23.27 23.85 11.13
N ILE A 48 -23.35 24.76 10.15
CA ILE A 48 -23.84 26.13 10.34
C ILE A 48 -25.33 26.11 10.70
N LYS A 49 -26.17 25.42 9.90
CA LYS A 49 -27.63 25.41 10.09
C LYS A 49 -28.05 24.79 11.43
N LYS A 50 -27.35 23.73 11.87
CA LYS A 50 -27.65 23.03 13.13
C LYS A 50 -26.84 23.56 14.32
N LYS A 51 -25.95 24.53 14.11
CA LYS A 51 -24.99 25.04 15.11
C LYS A 51 -24.21 23.89 15.79
N LYS A 52 -23.86 22.87 15.02
CA LYS A 52 -23.16 21.66 15.49
C LYS A 52 -21.84 21.50 14.70
N PRO A 53 -20.70 21.94 15.24
CA PRO A 53 -19.42 21.85 14.53
C PRO A 53 -18.96 20.40 14.30
N ALA A 54 -19.50 19.43 15.06
CA ALA A 54 -19.21 18.01 14.89
C ALA A 54 -19.48 17.47 13.47
N PHE A 55 -20.33 18.13 12.67
CA PHE A 55 -20.54 17.77 11.26
C PHE A 55 -19.28 17.95 10.40
N LEU A 56 -18.30 18.77 10.82
CA LEU A 56 -17.03 18.94 10.12
C LEU A 56 -16.04 17.79 10.38
N PHE A 57 -16.30 16.96 11.39
CA PHE A 57 -15.39 15.88 11.79
C PHE A 57 -15.01 14.95 10.62
N PRO A 58 -15.94 14.51 9.74
CA PRO A 58 -15.59 13.65 8.60
C PRO A 58 -14.73 14.34 7.53
N ILE A 59 -14.73 15.68 7.45
CA ILE A 59 -13.95 16.42 6.43
C ILE A 59 -12.45 16.18 6.65
N VAL A 60 -12.01 16.05 7.91
CA VAL A 60 -10.59 15.83 8.24
C VAL A 60 -10.07 14.51 7.67
N PRO A 61 -10.59 13.32 8.05
CA PRO A 61 -10.10 12.06 7.50
C PRO A 61 -10.31 11.95 5.98
N LEU A 62 -11.39 12.50 5.43
CA LEU A 62 -11.58 12.53 3.97
C LEU A 62 -10.54 13.41 3.27
N GLY A 63 -10.17 14.55 3.86
CA GLY A 63 -9.11 15.43 3.37
C GLY A 63 -7.74 14.77 3.40
N PHE A 64 -7.45 13.95 4.42
CA PHE A 64 -6.24 13.13 4.46
C PHE A 64 -6.18 12.16 3.27
N VAL A 65 -7.27 11.47 2.96
CA VAL A 65 -7.32 10.57 1.79
C VAL A 65 -7.11 11.35 0.50
N LEU A 66 -7.75 12.51 0.35
CA LEU A 66 -7.61 13.35 -0.85
C LEU A 66 -6.16 13.79 -1.06
N THR A 67 -5.53 14.35 -0.03
CA THR A 67 -4.15 14.86 -0.09
C THR A 67 -3.13 13.74 -0.30
N TYR A 68 -3.32 12.57 0.33
CA TYR A 68 -2.50 11.40 0.09
C TYR A 68 -2.56 10.94 -1.37
N GLN A 69 -3.76 10.84 -1.94
CA GLN A 69 -3.94 10.46 -3.34
C GLN A 69 -3.38 11.53 -4.28
N TYR A 70 -3.49 12.81 -3.91
CA TYR A 70 -2.91 13.91 -4.68
C TYR A 70 -1.39 13.79 -4.78
N ASP A 71 -0.69 13.57 -3.66
CA ASP A 71 0.76 13.37 -3.65
C ASP A 71 1.17 12.07 -4.37
N MET A 72 0.34 11.02 -4.31
CA MET A 72 0.57 9.77 -5.04
C MET A 72 0.43 9.91 -6.57
N GLY A 73 -0.58 10.65 -7.04
CA GLY A 73 -0.88 10.81 -8.46
C GLY A 73 -0.10 11.93 -9.15
N TYR A 74 0.18 13.03 -8.46
CA TYR A 74 0.81 14.24 -9.03
C TYR A 74 2.07 14.68 -8.29
N GLY A 75 2.24 14.28 -7.04
CA GLY A 75 3.39 14.67 -6.23
C GLY A 75 4.56 13.68 -6.32
N THR A 76 5.29 13.56 -5.21
CA THR A 76 6.56 12.83 -5.14
C THR A 76 6.47 11.55 -4.32
N LEU A 77 5.29 11.21 -3.77
CA LEU A 77 5.13 10.08 -2.85
C LEU A 77 5.74 8.78 -3.40
N ILE A 78 5.43 8.44 -4.65
CA ILE A 78 5.93 7.20 -5.28
C ILE A 78 7.46 7.22 -5.41
N GLN A 79 8.06 8.37 -5.72
CA GLN A 79 9.51 8.53 -5.78
C GLN A 79 10.14 8.41 -4.38
N ARG A 80 9.54 9.01 -3.36
CA ARG A 80 10.01 8.90 -1.97
C ARG A 80 9.91 7.47 -1.45
N MET A 81 8.81 6.77 -1.75
CA MET A 81 8.64 5.36 -1.41
C MET A 81 9.70 4.47 -2.06
N LYS A 82 10.08 4.76 -3.31
CA LYS A 82 11.18 4.04 -3.97
C LYS A 82 12.51 4.23 -3.24
N GLY A 83 12.88 5.47 -2.94
CA GLY A 83 14.12 5.76 -2.22
C GLY A 83 14.14 5.11 -0.83
N GLU A 84 13.00 5.11 -0.13
CA GLU A 84 12.88 4.42 1.17
C GLU A 84 13.02 2.90 1.01
N ALA A 85 12.42 2.31 -0.03
CA ALA A 85 12.55 0.88 -0.30
C ALA A 85 14.00 0.49 -0.62
N GLU A 86 14.71 1.30 -1.40
CA GLU A 86 16.15 1.13 -1.67
C GLU A 86 16.97 1.22 -0.38
N ASN A 87 16.70 2.23 0.45
CA ASN A 87 17.37 2.38 1.75
C ASN A 87 17.14 1.17 2.67
N ILE A 88 15.93 0.63 2.73
CA ILE A 88 15.62 -0.58 3.53
C ILE A 88 16.39 -1.80 2.99
N LEU A 89 16.48 -1.97 1.67
CA LEU A 89 17.21 -3.08 1.04
C LEU A 89 18.71 -3.02 1.31
N GLU A 90 19.28 -1.83 1.42
CA GLU A 90 20.71 -1.61 1.65
C GLU A 90 21.08 -1.62 3.13
N THR A 91 20.34 -0.89 3.96
CA THR A 91 20.73 -0.59 5.35
C THR A 91 19.99 -1.42 6.39
N GLU A 92 18.79 -1.91 6.07
CA GLU A 92 17.89 -2.56 7.05
C GLU A 92 17.56 -4.02 6.71
N LYS A 93 18.50 -4.75 6.09
CA LYS A 93 18.31 -6.15 5.68
C LYS A 93 17.80 -7.08 6.79
N SER A 94 18.10 -6.78 8.05
CA SER A 94 17.57 -7.53 9.20
C SER A 94 16.04 -7.51 9.28
N LYS A 95 15.38 -6.39 8.89
CA LYS A 95 13.90 -6.28 8.83
C LYS A 95 13.27 -7.20 7.78
N LEU A 96 14.05 -7.64 6.79
CA LEU A 96 13.61 -8.49 5.69
C LEU A 96 13.77 -9.99 5.99
N GLN A 97 14.45 -10.32 7.09
CA GLN A 97 14.67 -11.71 7.48
C GLN A 97 13.36 -12.33 7.97
N LEU A 98 13.12 -13.58 7.57
CA LEU A 98 11.96 -14.32 8.06
C LEU A 98 12.09 -14.57 9.57
N PRO A 99 11.00 -14.43 10.34
CA PRO A 99 11.00 -14.82 11.74
C PRO A 99 11.31 -16.32 11.85
N LYS A 100 12.31 -16.67 12.68
CA LYS A 100 12.89 -18.02 12.82
C LYS A 100 13.76 -18.50 11.64
N GLY A 101 14.14 -17.62 10.72
CA GLY A 101 15.00 -17.94 9.59
C GLY A 101 14.28 -18.72 8.49
N MET A 102 15.03 -19.18 7.49
CA MET A 102 14.47 -20.02 6.43
C MET A 102 14.07 -21.38 7.01
N ILE A 103 12.92 -21.89 6.57
CA ILE A 103 12.50 -23.26 6.88
C ILE A 103 13.53 -24.22 6.30
N THR A 104 14.29 -24.89 7.15
CA THR A 104 15.22 -25.95 6.76
C THR A 104 14.49 -27.28 6.63
N PHE A 105 15.09 -28.23 5.91
CA PHE A 105 14.58 -29.59 5.80
C PHE A 105 14.39 -30.24 7.19
N GLU A 106 15.32 -29.99 8.11
CA GLU A 106 15.25 -30.51 9.47
C GLU A 106 14.05 -29.93 10.25
N ASN A 107 13.77 -28.64 10.10
CA ASN A 107 12.57 -28.01 10.68
C ASN A 107 11.29 -28.63 10.10
N LEU A 108 11.26 -28.97 8.81
CA LEU A 108 10.13 -29.65 8.17
C LEU A 108 9.95 -31.08 8.66
N GLU A 109 11.04 -31.85 8.77
CA GLU A 109 10.97 -33.23 9.29
C GLU A 109 10.51 -33.25 10.74
N LYS A 110 11.02 -32.32 11.57
CA LYS A 110 10.61 -32.20 12.97
C LYS A 110 9.13 -31.85 13.08
N ALA A 111 8.66 -30.86 12.31
CA ALA A 111 7.24 -30.52 12.23
C ALA A 111 6.38 -31.72 11.78
N ARG A 112 6.84 -32.49 10.79
CA ARG A 112 6.13 -33.70 10.31
C ARG A 112 6.05 -34.78 11.39
N ARG A 113 7.13 -35.03 12.13
CA ARG A 113 7.15 -36.02 13.23
C ARG A 113 6.26 -35.60 14.40
N GLU A 114 6.27 -34.32 14.76
CA GLU A 114 5.39 -33.76 15.80
C GLU A 114 3.91 -33.89 15.40
N GLN A 115 3.59 -33.61 14.13
CA GLN A 115 2.26 -33.80 13.58
C GLN A 115 1.84 -35.28 13.63
N SER A 116 2.70 -36.20 13.21
CA SER A 116 2.43 -37.64 13.26
C SER A 116 2.19 -38.15 14.68
N LYS A 117 2.96 -37.68 15.68
CA LYS A 117 2.74 -38.03 17.09
C LYS A 117 1.37 -37.55 17.58
N PHE A 118 0.95 -36.35 17.19
CA PHE A 118 -0.32 -35.76 17.60
C PHE A 118 -1.55 -36.54 17.07
N PHE A 119 -1.42 -37.21 15.92
CA PHE A 119 -2.47 -38.08 15.36
C PHE A 119 -2.50 -39.49 15.95
N ILE A 120 -1.43 -39.92 16.62
CA ILE A 120 -1.37 -41.24 17.26
C ILE A 120 -1.92 -41.20 18.70
N ASP A 121 -1.87 -40.04 19.35
CA ASP A 121 -2.30 -39.81 20.75
C ASP A 121 -3.80 -39.40 20.89
N LYS A 122 -4.63 -39.58 19.86
CA LYS A 122 -6.06 -39.22 19.85
C LYS A 122 -6.93 -40.42 19.52
#